data_AF-A0A0S7Z835-F1
#
_entry.id   AF-A0A0S7Z835-F1
#
_cell.length_a   1.000
_cell.length_b   1.000
_cell.length_c   1.000
_cell.angle_alpha   90.00
_cell.angle_beta   90.00
_cell.angle_gamma   90.00
#
_symmetry.space_group_name_H-M   'P 1'
#
loop_
_entity.id
_entity.type
_entity.pdbx_description
1 polymer ?
#
loop_
_entity_poly.entity_id
_entity_poly.type
_entity_poly.pdbx_seq_one_letter_code
_entity_poly.pdbx_strand_id
1 'polypeptide(L)'
;MEDTWQKVRSIARINGEQGIRISVSKQSGKNTVEVAKGVSRELERIRTDIPQLGITVLRDSSEYIRRSIRNVGTAAALGGLFTILVLLLFLRSATSSAIIATAIPISIISTFALIYFTGYTLNIM
;
A
#
# COMPACT_ATOMS: atom_id res chain seq x y z
N MET A 1 -29.63 25.78 23.21
CA MET A 1 -28.97 24.71 22.44
C MET A 1 -28.96 23.50 23.35
N GLU A 2 -29.88 22.57 23.17
CA GLU A 2 -29.91 21.34 23.96
C GLU A 2 -28.94 20.35 23.32
N ASP A 3 -27.87 20.00 24.04
CA ASP A 3 -26.99 18.90 23.67
C ASP A 3 -27.81 17.61 23.60
N THR A 4 -28.06 17.15 22.39
CA THR A 4 -28.78 15.90 22.13
C THR A 4 -27.81 14.73 22.37
N TRP A 5 -27.69 14.28 23.62
CA TRP A 5 -26.95 13.07 23.95
C TRP A 5 -27.75 11.83 23.57
N GLN A 6 -27.31 11.07 22.57
CA GLN A 6 -27.86 9.75 22.29
C GLN A 6 -27.37 8.74 23.34
N LYS A 7 -28.28 7.99 23.96
CA LYS A 7 -27.94 6.91 24.91
C LYS A 7 -26.97 5.91 24.25
N VAL A 8 -25.86 5.62 24.92
CA VAL A 8 -24.84 4.66 24.46
C VAL A 8 -25.49 3.28 24.30
N ARG A 9 -25.78 2.88 23.04
CA ARG A 9 -26.38 1.58 22.70
C ARG A 9 -25.37 0.45 22.53
N SER A 10 -24.08 0.77 22.42
CA SER A 10 -23.01 -0.20 22.20
C SER A 10 -21.74 0.26 22.91
N ILE A 11 -21.15 -0.62 23.71
CA ILE A 11 -19.84 -0.40 24.34
C ILE A 11 -18.82 -1.08 23.44
N ALA A 12 -18.03 -0.29 22.71
CA ALA A 12 -16.86 -0.83 22.03
C ALA A 12 -15.73 -0.97 23.07
N ARG A 13 -15.19 -2.18 23.21
CA ARG A 13 -13.97 -2.40 23.98
C ARG A 13 -12.80 -2.58 23.03
N ILE A 14 -11.70 -1.88 23.32
CA ILE A 14 -10.43 -2.01 22.62
C ILE A 14 -9.43 -2.51 23.65
N ASN A 15 -8.90 -3.71 23.45
CA ASN A 15 -7.97 -4.35 24.40
C ASN A 15 -8.49 -4.44 25.86
N GLY A 16 -9.80 -4.58 26.04
CA GLY A 16 -10.43 -4.67 27.37
C GLY A 16 -10.86 -3.32 27.97
N GLU A 17 -10.35 -2.21 27.45
CA GLU A 17 -10.73 -0.86 27.87
C GLU A 17 -11.91 -0.32 27.07
N GLN A 18 -12.76 0.49 27.69
CA GLN A 18 -13.87 1.14 27.01
C GLN A 18 -13.34 2.23 26.06
N GLY A 19 -13.76 2.18 24.80
CA GLY A 19 -13.28 3.10 23.77
C GLY A 19 -14.30 3.36 22.69
N ILE A 20 -13.93 4.23 21.75
CA ILE A 20 -14.74 4.56 20.57
C ILE A 20 -14.04 3.97 19.35
N ARG A 21 -14.80 3.24 18.52
CA ARG A 21 -14.32 2.74 17.24
C ARG A 21 -14.74 3.67 16.12
N ILE A 22 -13.78 4.13 15.34
CA ILE A 22 -14.00 4.92 14.12
C ILE A 22 -13.56 4.08 12.93
N SER A 23 -14.38 4.07 11.88
CA SER A 23 -14.06 3.39 10.61
C SER A 23 -13.91 4.42 9.51
N VAL A 24 -12.77 4.43 8.82
CA VAL A 24 -12.52 5.31 7.68
C VAL A 24 -12.56 4.48 6.40
N SER A 25 -13.39 4.91 5.45
CA SER A 25 -13.51 4.26 4.14
C SER A 25 -13.05 5.22 3.06
N LYS A 26 -12.30 4.71 2.09
CA LYS A 26 -11.90 5.50 0.92
C LYS A 26 -13.10 5.75 0.02
N GLN A 27 -13.09 6.87 -0.70
CA GLN A 27 -14.01 7.08 -1.80
C GLN A 27 -13.69 6.18 -3.00
N SER A 28 -14.69 5.92 -3.84
CA SER A 28 -14.49 5.16 -5.08
C SER A 28 -13.44 5.85 -5.97
N GLY A 29 -12.63 5.05 -6.68
CA GLY A 29 -11.55 5.55 -7.54
C GLY A 29 -10.34 6.15 -6.83
N LYS A 30 -10.35 6.27 -5.49
CA LYS A 30 -9.18 6.77 -4.73
C LYS A 30 -8.22 5.65 -4.34
N ASN A 31 -6.94 6.00 -4.25
CA ASN A 31 -5.87 5.10 -3.82
C ASN A 31 -5.92 4.88 -2.30
N THR A 32 -6.03 3.62 -1.88
CA THR A 32 -6.13 3.24 -0.46
C THR A 32 -4.90 3.66 0.35
N VAL A 33 -3.70 3.53 -0.22
CA VAL A 33 -2.43 3.87 0.45
C VAL A 33 -2.29 5.37 0.64
N GLU A 34 -2.71 6.15 -0.35
CA GLU A 34 -2.70 7.60 -0.27
C GLU A 34 -3.69 8.12 0.79
N VAL A 35 -4.92 7.58 0.79
CA VAL A 35 -5.93 7.92 1.80
C VAL A 35 -5.44 7.55 3.20
N ALA A 36 -4.90 6.34 3.38
CA ALA A 36 -4.36 5.91 4.67
C ALA A 36 -3.23 6.82 5.16
N LYS A 37 -2.29 7.22 4.28
CA LYS A 37 -1.26 8.22 4.62
C LYS A 37 -1.84 9.57 5.02
N GLY A 38 -2.94 10.00 4.41
CA GLY A 38 -3.66 11.21 4.82
C GLY A 38 -4.23 11.08 6.22
N VAL A 39 -4.90 9.96 6.50
CA VAL A 39 -5.46 9.64 7.83
C VAL A 39 -4.35 9.56 8.88
N SER A 40 -3.26 8.85 8.63
CA SER A 40 -2.14 8.74 9.58
C SER A 40 -1.54 10.10 9.94
N ARG A 41 -1.36 11.00 8.96
CA ARG A 41 -0.88 12.37 9.21
C ARG A 41 -1.83 13.17 10.09
N GLU A 42 -3.14 13.02 9.90
CA GLU A 42 -4.12 13.70 10.73
C GLU A 42 -4.19 13.09 12.15
N LEU A 43 -4.04 11.77 12.27
CA LEU A 43 -3.94 11.11 13.58
C LEU A 43 -2.69 11.57 14.36
N GLU A 44 -1.57 11.82 13.69
CA GLU A 44 -0.35 12.39 14.32
C GLU A 44 -0.59 13.81 14.85
N ARG A 45 -1.32 14.64 14.10
CA ARG A 45 -1.72 15.99 14.56
C ARG A 45 -2.61 15.91 15.80
N ILE A 46 -3.67 15.10 15.75
CA ILE A 46 -4.58 14.92 16.89
C ILE A 46 -3.82 14.41 18.12
N ARG A 47 -2.86 13.51 17.94
CA ARG A 47 -2.04 12.99 19.04
C ARG A 47 -1.15 14.06 19.68
N THR A 48 -0.75 15.06 18.90
CA THR A 48 0.04 16.21 19.38
C THR A 48 -0.86 17.22 20.09
N ASP A 49 -2.04 17.52 19.54
CA ASP A 49 -2.99 18.46 20.12
C ASP A 49 -3.65 17.94 21.41
N ILE A 50 -3.86 16.61 21.50
CA ILE A 50 -4.53 15.96 22.64
C ILE A 50 -3.71 14.72 23.07
N PRO A 51 -2.58 14.91 23.78
CA PRO A 51 -1.67 13.82 24.13
C PRO A 51 -2.26 12.81 25.13
N GLN A 52 -3.31 13.20 25.85
CA GLN A 52 -4.06 12.35 26.78
C GLN A 52 -4.99 11.33 26.09
N LEU A 53 -5.16 11.42 24.76
CA LEU A 53 -6.02 10.52 24.00
C LEU A 53 -5.25 9.29 23.48
N GLY A 54 -5.63 8.10 23.94
CA GLY A 54 -5.10 6.83 23.45
C GLY A 54 -5.69 6.43 22.09
N ILE A 55 -4.99 6.70 21.00
CA ILE A 55 -5.40 6.30 19.64
C ILE A 55 -4.63 5.03 19.22
N THR A 56 -5.37 3.99 18.83
CA THR A 56 -4.79 2.75 18.28
C THR A 56 -5.44 2.41 16.94
N VAL A 57 -4.61 2.14 15.94
CA VAL A 57 -5.06 1.63 14.64
C VAL A 57 -5.33 0.13 14.75
N LEU A 58 -6.60 -0.27 14.63
CA LEU A 58 -6.99 -1.68 14.73
C LEU A 58 -6.79 -2.47 13.44
N ARG A 59 -7.02 -1.82 12.30
CA ARG A 59 -6.89 -2.43 10.97
C ARG A 59 -6.53 -1.36 9.95
N ASP A 60 -5.49 -1.63 9.17
CA ASP A 60 -5.07 -0.80 8.05
C ASP A 60 -4.81 -1.68 6.82
N SER A 61 -5.69 -1.59 5.83
CA SER A 61 -5.55 -2.34 4.57
C SER A 61 -4.38 -1.82 3.71
N SER A 62 -3.92 -0.59 3.91
CA SER A 62 -2.80 -0.02 3.17
C SER A 62 -1.48 -0.73 3.47
N GLU A 63 -1.30 -1.22 4.70
CA GLU A 63 -0.11 -1.97 5.09
C GLU A 63 0.02 -3.28 4.30
N TYR A 64 -1.10 -3.99 4.09
CA TYR A 64 -1.13 -5.18 3.24
C TYR A 64 -0.73 -4.83 1.80
N ILE A 65 -1.34 -3.80 1.22
CA ILE A 65 -1.04 -3.34 -0.14
C ILE A 65 0.45 -2.98 -0.28
N ARG A 66 1.02 -2.19 0.65
CA ARG A 66 2.44 -1.81 0.64
C ARG A 66 3.37 -3.02 0.72
N ARG A 67 3.04 -3.99 1.58
CA ARG A 67 3.80 -5.25 1.71
C ARG A 67 3.74 -6.05 0.41
N SER A 68 2.57 -6.19 -0.20
CA SER A 68 2.41 -6.89 -1.48
C SER A 68 3.21 -6.24 -2.61
N ILE A 69 3.18 -4.90 -2.74
CA ILE A 69 4.00 -4.18 -3.74
C ILE A 69 5.48 -4.46 -3.51
N ARG A 70 5.95 -4.36 -2.26
CA ARG A 70 7.34 -4.63 -1.93
C ARG A 70 7.74 -6.07 -2.27
N ASN A 71 6.88 -7.04 -1.94
CA ASN A 71 7.14 -8.45 -2.23
C ASN A 71 7.22 -8.71 -3.74
N VAL A 72 6.33 -8.12 -4.53
CA VAL A 72 6.38 -8.19 -6.00
C VAL A 72 7.68 -7.56 -6.52
N GLY A 73 8.07 -6.40 -6.01
CA GLY A 73 9.34 -5.75 -6.39
C GLY A 73 10.56 -6.62 -6.08
N THR A 74 10.62 -7.21 -4.88
CA THR A 74 11.71 -8.12 -4.50
C THR A 74 11.73 -9.37 -5.38
N ALA A 75 10.56 -9.98 -5.63
CA ALA A 75 10.44 -11.16 -6.48
C ALA A 75 10.87 -10.85 -7.93
N ALA A 76 10.48 -9.70 -8.47
CA ALA A 76 10.88 -9.26 -9.80
C ALA A 76 12.40 -9.01 -9.89
N ALA A 77 13.01 -8.43 -8.85
CA ALA A 77 14.46 -8.20 -8.82
C ALA A 77 15.24 -9.52 -8.76
N LEU A 78 14.87 -10.42 -7.85
CA LEU A 78 15.50 -11.75 -7.75
C LEU A 78 15.26 -12.58 -9.00
N GLY A 79 14.03 -12.58 -9.51
CA GLY A 79 13.65 -13.26 -10.75
C GLY A 79 14.48 -12.75 -11.93
N GLY A 80 14.57 -11.44 -12.12
CA GLY A 80 15.38 -10.83 -13.18
C GLY A 80 16.87 -11.17 -13.06
N LEU A 81 17.43 -11.16 -11.85
CA LEU A 81 18.81 -11.59 -11.61
C LEU A 81 19.02 -13.06 -12.03
N PHE A 82 18.16 -13.97 -11.57
CA PHE A 82 18.25 -15.38 -11.94
C PHE A 82 18.05 -15.60 -13.44
N THR A 83 17.13 -14.86 -14.08
CA THR A 83 16.94 -14.90 -15.53
C THR A 83 18.23 -14.54 -16.26
N ILE A 84 18.91 -13.45 -15.88
CA ILE A 84 20.16 -13.04 -16.52
C ILE A 84 21.25 -14.11 -16.32
N LEU A 85 21.39 -14.67 -15.12
CA LEU A 85 22.36 -15.72 -14.82
C LEU A 85 22.14 -16.98 -15.67
N VAL A 86 20.89 -17.43 -15.77
CA VAL A 86 20.52 -18.59 -16.60
C VAL A 86 20.79 -18.29 -18.08
N LEU A 87 20.40 -17.12 -18.58
CA LEU A 87 20.66 -16.73 -19.97
C LEU A 87 22.15 -16.71 -20.28
N LEU A 88 22.97 -16.15 -19.39
CA LEU A 88 24.43 -16.12 -19.58
C LEU A 88 25.02 -17.54 -19.63
N LEU A 89 24.55 -18.45 -18.77
CA LEU A 89 24.99 -19.84 -18.75
C LEU A 89 24.65 -20.58 -20.06
N PHE A 90 23.43 -20.40 -20.57
CA PHE A 90 22.94 -21.11 -21.75
C PHE A 90 23.43 -20.51 -23.07
N LEU A 91 23.34 -19.18 -23.22
CA LEU A 91 23.70 -18.51 -24.48
C LEU A 91 25.21 -18.32 -24.62
N ARG A 92 25.97 -18.36 -23.51
CA ARG A 92 27.42 -18.06 -23.46
C ARG A 92 27.80 -16.77 -24.20
N SER A 93 26.85 -15.84 -24.30
CA SER A 93 26.95 -14.60 -25.07
C SER A 93 26.50 -13.44 -24.19
N ALA A 94 27.48 -12.64 -23.73
CA ALA A 94 27.21 -11.47 -22.89
C ALA A 94 26.32 -10.44 -23.62
N THR A 95 26.52 -10.27 -24.93
CA THR A 95 25.72 -9.36 -25.75
C THR A 95 24.25 -9.75 -25.79
N SER A 96 23.95 -11.04 -26.00
CA SER A 96 22.57 -11.52 -26.08
C SER A 96 21.85 -11.41 -24.73
N SER A 97 22.54 -11.76 -23.64
CA SER A 97 22.01 -11.60 -22.28
C SER A 97 21.78 -10.13 -21.91
N ALA A 98 22.65 -9.21 -22.36
CA ALA A 98 22.49 -7.77 -22.11
C ALA A 98 21.28 -7.17 -22.85
N ILE A 99 21.00 -7.63 -24.06
CA ILE A 99 19.79 -7.22 -24.81
C ILE A 99 18.53 -7.60 -24.02
N ILE A 100 18.47 -8.83 -23.51
CA ILE A 100 17.31 -9.29 -22.72
C ILE A 100 17.22 -8.56 -21.38
N ALA A 101 18.36 -8.35 -20.72
CA ALA A 101 18.44 -7.64 -19.43
C ALA A 101 17.90 -6.20 -19.53
N THR A 102 18.08 -5.53 -20.67
CA THR A 102 17.54 -4.18 -20.92
C THR A 102 16.09 -4.21 -21.40
N ALA A 103 15.67 -5.25 -22.11
CA ALA A 103 14.28 -5.40 -22.57
C ALA A 103 13.28 -5.59 -21.41
N ILE A 104 13.66 -6.31 -20.35
CA ILE A 104 12.80 -6.54 -19.16
C ILE A 104 12.34 -5.23 -18.51
N PRO A 105 13.23 -4.30 -18.07
CA PRO A 105 12.80 -3.04 -17.45
C PRO A 105 12.04 -2.15 -18.44
N ILE A 106 12.41 -2.12 -19.73
CA ILE A 106 11.69 -1.35 -20.75
C ILE A 106 10.24 -1.84 -20.88
N SER A 107 10.02 -3.15 -20.90
CA SER A 107 8.68 -3.74 -20.95
C SER A 107 7.82 -3.38 -19.73
N ILE A 108 8.41 -3.43 -18.53
CA ILE A 108 7.73 -3.04 -17.29
C ILE A 108 7.36 -1.56 -17.32
N ILE A 109 8.30 -0.68 -17.69
CA ILE A 109 8.04 0.77 -17.80
C ILE A 109 6.95 1.04 -18.84
N SER A 110 7.00 0.37 -20.00
CA SER A 110 6.00 0.51 -21.06
C SER A 110 4.60 0.11 -20.57
N THR A 111 4.51 -0.98 -19.82
CA THR A 111 3.25 -1.44 -19.21
C THR A 111 2.70 -0.41 -18.24
N PHE A 112 3.52 0.12 -17.33
CA PHE A 112 3.09 1.14 -16.38
C PHE A 112 2.75 2.48 -17.06
N ALA A 113 3.45 2.84 -18.14
CA ALA A 113 3.13 4.02 -18.93
C ALA A 113 1.72 3.91 -19.54
N LEU A 114 1.39 2.76 -20.14
CA LEU A 114 0.05 2.52 -20.70
C LEU A 114 -1.03 2.57 -19.62
N ILE A 115 -0.79 1.95 -18.46
CA ILE A 115 -1.71 2.01 -17.30
C ILE A 115 -1.94 3.46 -16.85
N TYR A 116 -0.88 4.27 -16.79
CA TYR A 116 -0.97 5.68 -16.43
C TYR A 116 -1.84 6.47 -17.43
N PHE A 117 -1.62 6.30 -18.73
CA PHE A 117 -2.39 7.03 -19.76
C PHE A 117 -3.84 6.58 -19.88
N THR A 118 -4.15 5.34 -19.52
CA THR A 118 -5.52 4.79 -19.56
C THR A 118 -6.32 5.10 -18.30
N GLY A 119 -5.70 5.71 -17.28
CA GLY A 119 -6.37 6.08 -16.03
C GLY A 119 -6.68 4.90 -15.11
N TYR A 120 -6.10 3.71 -15.38
CA TYR A 120 -6.25 2.56 -14.49
C TYR A 120 -5.34 2.72 -13.27
N THR A 121 -5.85 2.35 -12.11
CA THR A 121 -5.05 2.29 -10.87
C THR A 121 -4.46 0.90 -10.71
N LEU A 122 -3.22 0.82 -10.21
CA LEU A 122 -2.64 -0.45 -9.79
C LEU A 122 -3.44 -1.00 -8.59
N ASN A 123 -4.32 -1.95 -8.87
CA ASN A 123 -5.16 -2.61 -7.88
C ASN A 123 -4.62 -4.01 -7.60
N ILE A 124 -4.33 -4.26 -6.34
CA ILE A 124 -4.05 -5.56 -5.76
C ILE A 124 -5.24 -5.75 -4.84
N MET A 125 -6.18 -6.62 -5.26
CA MET A 125 -7.48 -6.82 -4.62
C MET A 125 -7.42 -6.78 -3.08
#